data_AF-A0A4Q3ATP4-F1
#
_entry.id   AF-A0A4Q3ATP4-F1
#
_cell.length_a   1.000
_cell.length_b   1.000
_cell.length_c   1.000
_cell.angle_alpha   90.00
_cell.angle_beta   90.00
_cell.angle_gamma   90.00
#
_symmetry.space_group_name_H-M   'P 1'
#
loop_
_entity.id
_entity.type
_entity.pdbx_description
1 polymer ?
#
loop_
_entity_poly.entity_id
_entity_poly.type
_entity_poly.pdbx_seq_one_letter_code
_entity_poly.pdbx_strand_id
1 'polypeptide(L)' 'MKVYFISGLAADCRVFKRIQLPAGFESVYLDWIPPLPNESLQSYAMRMAESIDTNEPFALVGLSM' A
#
# COMPACT_ATOMS: atom_id res chain seq x y z
N MET A 1 -15.02 -3.01 -2.78
CA MET A 1 -14.24 -1.97 -2.08
C MET A 1 -12.78 -2.40 -2.06
N LYS A 2 -11.86 -1.53 -2.48
CA LYS A 2 -10.42 -1.86 -2.50
C LYS A 2 -9.80 -1.70 -1.12
N VAL A 3 -8.89 -2.61 -0.79
CA VAL A 3 -8.05 -2.58 0.41
C VAL A 3 -6.60 -2.57 -0.06
N TYR A 4 -5.93 -1.44 0.13
CA TYR A 4 -4.54 -1.26 -0.27
C TYR A 4 -3.61 -1.69 0.86
N PHE A 5 -2.70 -2.61 0.56
CA PHE A 5 -1.74 -3.19 1.48
C PHE A 5 -0.35 -2.57 1.25
N ILE A 6 0.21 -2.01 2.32
CA ILE A 6 1.56 -1.43 2.34
C ILE A 6 2.42 -2.33 3.23
N SER A 7 3.35 -3.05 2.61
CA SER A 7 4.31 -3.93 3.29
C SER A 7 5.32 -3.08 4.07
N GLY A 8 5.96 -3.61 5.11
CA GLY A 8 7.06 -2.92 5.79
C GLY A 8 8.33 -2.87 4.93
N LEU A 9 9.29 -2.02 5.31
CA LEU A 9 10.61 -1.96 4.68
C LEU A 9 11.28 -3.33 4.68
N ALA A 10 11.85 -3.70 3.53
CA ALA A 10 12.44 -5.01 3.27
C ALA A 10 11.47 -6.22 3.29
N ALA A 11 10.16 -5.99 3.43
CA ALA A 11 9.12 -6.98 3.20
C ALA A 11 8.37 -6.69 1.89
N ASP A 12 7.96 -7.74 1.19
CA ASP A 12 7.05 -7.65 0.05
C ASP A 12 5.65 -8.16 0.42
N CYS A 13 4.73 -8.11 -0.55
CA CYS A 13 3.32 -8.47 -0.39
C CYS A 13 3.08 -9.88 0.18
N ARG A 14 4.06 -10.79 0.14
CA ARG A 14 3.94 -12.16 0.67
C ARG A 14 3.72 -12.19 2.18
N VAL A 15 4.02 -11.11 2.91
CA VAL A 15 3.69 -10.99 4.35
C VAL A 15 2.17 -11.03 4.60
N PHE A 16 1.37 -10.66 3.61
CA PHE A 16 -0.09 -10.65 3.70
C PHE A 16 -0.75 -11.92 3.16
N LYS A 17 0.02 -12.92 2.70
CA LYS A 17 -0.50 -14.11 1.99
C LYS A 17 -1.52 -14.95 2.76
N ARG A 18 -1.62 -14.77 4.08
CA ARG A 18 -2.55 -15.49 4.96
C ARG A 18 -3.76 -14.65 5.38
N ILE A 19 -3.80 -13.37 5.01
CA ILE A 19 -4.96 -12.51 5.26
C ILE A 19 -6.03 -12.84 4.24
N GLN A 20 -7.23 -13.14 4.73
CA GLN A 20 -8.41 -13.38 3.91
C GLN A 20 -9.39 -12.25 4.18
N LEU A 21 -9.78 -11.52 3.12
CA LEU A 21 -10.80 -10.49 3.24
C LEU A 21 -12.20 -11.11 3.03
N PRO A 22 -13.24 -10.53 3.66
CA PRO A 22 -14.61 -10.92 3.37
C PRO A 22 -14.98 -10.70 1.90
N ALA A 23 -16.07 -11.33 1.45
CA ALA A 23 -16.60 -11.11 0.11
C ALA A 23 -16.92 -9.61 -0.13
N GLY A 24 -16.65 -9.13 -1.35
CA GLY A 24 -16.86 -7.72 -1.73
C GLY A 24 -15.66 -6.79 -1.48
N PHE A 25 -14.59 -7.30 -0.86
CA PHE A 25 -13.31 -6.61 -0.75
C PHE A 25 -12.29 -7.15 -1.74
N GLU A 26 -11.50 -6.25 -2.32
CA GLU A 26 -10.43 -6.56 -3.26
C GLU A 26 -9.09 -6.16 -2.65
N SER A 27 -8.14 -7.09 -2.58
CA SER A 27 -6.78 -6.81 -2.12
C SER A 27 -5.96 -6.18 -3.24
N VAL A 28 -5.38 -5.01 -2.97
CA VAL A 28 -4.41 -4.35 -3.86
C VAL A 28 -3.10 -4.19 -3.10
N TYR A 29 -2.00 -4.70 -3.63
CA TYR A 29 -0.69 -4.58 -2.98
C TYR A 29 0.08 -3.41 -3.57
N LEU A 30 0.50 -2.48 -2.72
CA LEU A 30 1.34 -1.36 -3.13
C LEU A 30 2.80 -1.77 -2.99
N ASP A 31 3.50 -1.78 -4.12
CA ASP A 31 4.94 -2.04 -4.17
C ASP A 31 5.73 -0.78 -3.81
N TRP A 32 6.82 -0.96 -3.07
CA TRP A 32 7.77 0.10 -2.81
C TRP A 32 8.40 0.61 -4.12
N ILE A 33 8.48 1.92 -4.28
CA ILE A 33 9.12 2.57 -5.43
C ILE A 33 10.53 3.08 -5.06
N PRO A 34 11.46 3.24 -6.02
CA PRO A 34 12.74 3.85 -5.71
C PRO A 34 12.57 5.29 -5.18
N PRO A 35 13.21 5.67 -4.05
CA PRO A 35 13.18 7.03 -3.56
C PRO A 35 14.01 7.97 -4.45
N LEU A 36 13.62 9.24 -4.49
CA LEU A 36 14.39 10.29 -5.15
C LEU A 36 15.50 10.85 -4.23
N PRO A 37 16.57 11.45 -4.79
CA PRO A 37 17.60 12.09 -3.98
C PRO A 37 17.04 13.21 -3.09
N ASN A 38 17.37 13.17 -1.80
CA ASN A 38 16.91 14.13 -0.78
C ASN A 38 15.37 14.23 -0.66
N GLU A 39 14.65 13.18 -1.04
CA GLU A 39 13.19 13.13 -0.91
C GLU A 39 12.76 13.03 0.55
N SER A 40 11.79 13.85 0.95
CA SER A 40 11.16 13.71 2.26
C SER A 40 10.27 12.48 2.30
N LEU A 41 10.12 11.86 3.48
CA LEU A 41 9.22 10.72 3.65
C LEU A 41 7.77 11.07 3.25
N GLN A 42 7.35 12.32 3.49
CA GLN A 42 6.02 12.81 3.10
C GLN A 42 5.85 12.85 1.58
N SER A 43 6.84 13.37 0.85
CA SER A 43 6.84 13.40 -0.62
C SER A 43 6.84 11.99 -1.20
N TYR A 44 7.66 11.10 -0.62
CA TYR A 44 7.71 9.70 -1.02
C TYR A 44 6.37 8.98 -0.81
N ALA A 45 5.74 9.18 0.35
CA ALA A 45 4.44 8.61 0.67
C ALA A 45 3.34 9.11 -0.30
N MET A 46 3.38 10.39 -0.67
CA MET A 46 2.45 10.94 -1.67
C MET A 46 2.64 10.30 -3.04
N ARG A 47 3.90 10.09 -3.48
CA ARG A 47 4.20 9.38 -4.74
C ARG A 47 3.73 7.93 -4.71
N MET A 48 3.92 7.21 -3.60
CA MET A 48 3.34 5.87 -3.46
C MET A 48 1.81 5.89 -3.56
N ALA A 49 1.18 6.90 -2.96
CA ALA A 49 -0.27 7.05 -2.95
C ALA A 49 -0.89 7.39 -4.33
N GLU A 50 -0.10 7.80 -5.33
CA GLU A 50 -0.60 8.06 -6.70
C GLU A 50 -1.24 6.81 -7.35
N SER A 51 -0.89 5.62 -6.87
CA SER A 51 -1.47 4.35 -7.31
C SER A 51 -2.83 4.02 -6.69
N ILE A 52 -3.29 4.82 -5.73
CA ILE A 52 -4.58 4.64 -5.03
C ILE A 52 -5.68 5.39 -5.79
N ASP A 53 -6.71 4.67 -6.22
CA ASP A 53 -7.94 5.29 -6.73
C ASP A 53 -8.74 5.91 -5.59
N THR A 54 -8.81 7.24 -5.57
CA THR A 54 -9.52 8.02 -4.55
C THR A 54 -10.96 8.38 -4.93
N ASN A 55 -11.46 7.93 -6.09
CA ASN A 55 -12.82 8.23 -6.54
C ASN A 55 -13.88 7.27 -5.96
N GLU A 56 -13.43 6.22 -5.28
CA GLU A 56 -14.26 5.24 -4.60
C GLU A 56 -13.83 5.05 -3.14
N PRO A 57 -14.72 4.59 -2.24
CA PRO A 57 -14.30 4.23 -0.89
C PRO A 57 -13.20 3.16 -0.90
N PHE A 58 -12.18 3.35 -0.07
CA PHE A 58 -11.09 2.38 0.09
C PHE A 58 -10.63 2.29 1.56
N ALA A 59 -9.89 1.22 1.86
CA ALA A 59 -9.22 1.03 3.15
C ALA A 59 -7.70 0.88 2.94
N LEU A 60 -6.92 1.22 3.96
CA LEU A 60 -5.47 1.05 3.99
C LEU A 60 -5.10 0.05 5.09
N VAL A 61 -4.19 -0.86 4.77
CA VAL A 61 -3.57 -1.79 5.71
C VAL A 61 -2.06 -1.64 5.62
N GLY A 62 -1.44 -1.08 6.65
CA GLY A 62 0.01 -0.95 6.76
C GLY A 62 0.59 -1.97 7.71
N LEU A 63 1.70 -2.61 7.33
CA LEU A 63 2.50 -3.45 8.21
C LEU A 63 3.85 -2.79 8.49
N SER A 64 4.03 -2.27 9.72
CA SER A 64 5.30 -1.67 10.13
C SER A 64 5.74 -0.50 9.23
N MET A 65 7.03 -0.13 9.30
CA MET A 65 7.62 1.00 8.58
C MET A 65 8.39 0.50 7.36
#